data_AF-A0A8T7BYY0-F1
#
_entry.id   AF-A0A8T7BYY0-F1
#
_cell.length_a   1.000
_cell.length_b   1.000
_cell.length_c   1.000
_cell.angle_alpha   90.00
_cell.angle_beta   90.00
_cell.angle_gamma   90.00
#
_symmetry.space_group_name_H-M   'P 1'
#
loop_
_entity.id
_entity.type
_entity.pdbx_description
1 polymer ?
#
loop_
_entity_poly.entity_id
_entity_poly.type
_entity_poly.pdbx_seq_one_letter_code
_entity_poly.pdbx_strand_id
1 'polypeptide(L)'
;MSLMTFSLVALAAFLTLAYYNSPIKTWALTAAGILLLKQITSYDFALIPWLVLAIVFVPFVHTGLRQGLFSSRIYKWYRSVLPEMSDTEKTAIEAGTVWWEKDLFSGRPDWHKMLAYPQATLSPDEQAFLDGPVEELCEMLNDWEISEANDLPQHAWD
;
A
#
# COMPACT_ATOMS: atom_id res chain seq x y z
N MET A 1 13.90 -40.40 11.35
CA MET A 1 12.63 -39.91 10.75
C MET A 1 12.63 -40.32 9.29
N SER A 2 11.56 -40.94 8.77
CA SER A 2 11.50 -41.29 7.34
C SER A 2 11.54 -40.02 6.48
N LEU A 3 12.16 -40.07 5.30
CA LEU A 3 12.19 -38.95 4.35
C LEU A 3 10.78 -38.40 4.08
N MET A 4 9.78 -39.29 4.04
CA MET A 4 8.38 -38.97 3.80
C MET A 4 7.77 -38.13 4.94
N THR A 5 8.06 -38.46 6.20
CA THR A 5 7.50 -37.70 7.34
C THR A 5 8.17 -36.34 7.49
N PHE A 6 9.46 -36.22 7.16
CA PHE A 6 10.14 -34.94 7.12
C PHE A 6 9.55 -34.00 6.06
N SER A 7 9.34 -34.49 4.83
CA SER A 7 8.76 -33.69 3.75
C SER A 7 7.35 -33.21 4.07
N LEU A 8 6.52 -34.04 4.72
CA LEU A 8 5.18 -33.66 5.15
C LEU A 8 5.19 -32.56 6.23
N VAL A 9 6.08 -32.66 7.22
CA VAL A 9 6.22 -31.63 8.27
C VAL A 9 6.72 -30.32 7.66
N ALA A 10 7.71 -30.37 6.77
CA ALA A 10 8.23 -29.19 6.09
C ALA A 10 7.16 -28.51 5.22
N LEU A 11 6.37 -29.29 4.48
CA LEU A 11 5.28 -28.77 3.66
C LEU A 11 4.17 -28.13 4.50
N ALA A 12 3.75 -28.79 5.59
CA ALA A 12 2.75 -28.24 6.50
C ALA A 12 3.22 -26.93 7.17
N ALA A 13 4.48 -26.88 7.62
CA ALA A 13 5.09 -25.67 8.17
C ALA A 13 5.16 -24.55 7.12
N PHE A 14 5.50 -24.87 5.87
CA PHE A 14 5.52 -23.91 4.78
C PHE A 14 4.12 -23.33 4.51
N LEU A 15 3.10 -24.19 4.37
CA LEU A 15 1.73 -23.77 4.08
C LEU A 15 1.13 -22.91 5.20
N THR A 16 1.37 -23.28 6.46
CA THR A 16 0.89 -22.51 7.61
C THR A 16 1.54 -21.13 7.68
N LEU A 17 2.86 -21.04 7.51
CA LEU A 17 3.57 -19.75 7.52
C LEU A 17 3.17 -18.85 6.34
N ALA A 18 2.91 -19.44 5.17
CA ALA A 18 2.41 -18.73 4.00
C ALA A 18 1.00 -18.20 4.24
N TYR A 19 0.10 -19.00 4.82
CA TYR A 19 -1.27 -18.60 5.13
C TYR A 19 -1.32 -17.42 6.11
N TYR A 20 -0.45 -17.40 7.12
CA TYR A 20 -0.39 -16.31 8.10
C TYR A 20 0.45 -15.10 7.67
N ASN A 21 0.97 -15.07 6.44
CA ASN A 21 1.84 -14.00 5.93
C ASN A 21 2.96 -13.59 6.91
N SER A 22 3.62 -14.61 7.48
CA SER A 22 4.53 -14.42 8.61
C SER A 22 5.87 -13.78 8.20
N PRO A 23 6.52 -12.99 9.09
CA PRO A 23 7.75 -12.27 8.76
C PRO A 23 8.93 -13.22 8.48
N ILE A 24 9.91 -12.78 7.69
CA ILE A 24 11.07 -13.62 7.28
C ILE A 24 11.84 -14.24 8.47
N LYS A 25 11.78 -13.61 9.66
CA LYS A 25 12.40 -14.14 10.88
C LYS A 25 11.74 -15.42 11.37
N THR A 26 10.41 -15.53 11.30
CA THR A 26 9.72 -16.75 11.72
C THR A 26 9.98 -17.88 10.74
N TRP A 27 10.08 -17.59 9.44
CA TRP A 27 10.51 -18.55 8.43
C TRP A 27 11.92 -19.10 8.68
N ALA A 28 12.88 -18.23 9.03
CA ALA A 28 14.23 -18.66 9.38
C ALA A 28 14.25 -19.57 10.62
N LEU A 29 13.47 -19.21 11.65
CA LEU A 29 13.39 -19.99 12.90
C LEU A 29 12.73 -21.35 12.70
N THR A 30 11.62 -21.43 11.95
CA THR A 30 10.95 -22.70 11.69
C THR A 30 11.80 -23.63 10.82
N ALA A 31 12.46 -23.09 9.78
CA ALA A 31 13.39 -23.86 8.96
C ALA A 31 14.56 -24.40 9.80
N ALA A 32 15.15 -23.57 10.67
CA ALA A 32 16.21 -23.99 11.58
C ALA A 32 15.73 -25.06 12.58
N GLY A 33 14.54 -24.90 13.14
CA GLY A 33 13.93 -25.88 14.06
C GLY A 33 13.68 -27.23 13.39
N ILE A 34 13.15 -27.25 12.17
CA ILE A 34 12.91 -28.49 11.42
C ILE A 34 14.23 -29.19 11.07
N LEU A 35 15.28 -28.44 10.70
CA LEU A 35 16.60 -29.00 10.45
C LEU A 35 17.26 -29.56 11.72
N LEU A 36 17.14 -28.89 12.86
CA LEU A 36 17.61 -29.42 14.16
C LEU A 36 16.91 -30.73 14.50
N LEU A 37 15.58 -30.77 14.40
CA LEU A 37 14.81 -31.97 14.68
C LEU A 37 15.22 -33.15 13.79
N LYS A 38 15.51 -32.90 12.51
CA LYS A 38 16.03 -33.94 11.60
C LYS A 38 17.40 -34.46 12.07
N GLN A 39 18.32 -33.58 12.46
CA GLN A 39 19.67 -33.98 12.87
C GLN A 39 19.65 -34.75 14.20
N ILE A 40 18.87 -34.30 15.19
CA ILE A 40 18.68 -35.02 16.47
C ILE A 40 18.09 -36.41 16.23
N THR A 41 17.07 -36.53 15.37
CA THR A 41 16.40 -37.82 15.12
C THR A 41 17.26 -38.78 14.28
N SER A 42 18.23 -38.27 13.52
CA SER A 42 19.07 -39.08 12.62
C SER A 42 20.47 -39.36 13.20
N TYR A 43 20.82 -38.74 14.33
CA TYR A 43 22.16 -38.77 14.95
C TYR A 43 23.33 -38.40 14.01
N ASP A 44 23.02 -37.82 12.85
CA ASP A 44 23.97 -37.41 11.82
C ASP A 44 24.00 -35.88 11.76
N PHE A 45 25.10 -35.32 12.28
CA PHE A 45 25.31 -33.88 12.29
C PHE A 45 25.99 -33.45 11.00
N ALA A 46 25.27 -32.69 10.18
CA ALA A 46 25.77 -32.13 8.94
C ALA A 46 25.79 -30.59 9.03
N LEU A 47 26.97 -30.00 8.82
CA LEU A 47 27.16 -28.55 8.84
C LEU A 47 26.66 -27.86 7.57
N ILE A 48 26.74 -28.56 6.42
CA ILE A 48 26.33 -28.03 5.10
C ILE A 48 24.91 -27.43 5.09
N PRO A 49 23.85 -28.11 5.58
CA PRO A 49 22.51 -27.54 5.56
C PRO A 49 22.37 -26.26 6.40
N TRP A 50 23.16 -26.11 7.48
CA TRP A 50 23.19 -24.87 8.27
C TRP A 50 23.81 -23.71 7.51
N LEU A 51 24.90 -23.97 6.78
CA LEU A 51 25.54 -22.96 5.95
C LEU A 51 24.60 -22.51 4.83
N VAL A 52 23.90 -23.44 4.17
CA VAL A 52 22.91 -23.10 3.14
C VAL A 52 21.79 -22.24 3.73
N LEU A 53 21.23 -22.62 4.88
CA LEU A 53 20.19 -21.83 5.55
C LEU A 53 20.71 -20.43 5.91
N ALA A 54 21.90 -20.32 6.46
CA ALA A 54 22.51 -19.04 6.80
C ALA A 54 22.70 -18.16 5.55
N ILE A 55 23.26 -18.70 4.47
CA ILE A 55 23.46 -17.96 3.21
C ILE A 55 22.13 -17.48 2.64
N VAL A 56 21.07 -18.29 2.72
CA VAL A 56 19.75 -17.92 2.19
C VAL A 56 19.05 -16.90 3.08
N PHE A 57 19.04 -17.05 4.41
CA PHE A 57 18.21 -16.21 5.28
C PHE A 57 18.94 -14.97 5.84
N VAL A 58 20.25 -15.04 6.10
CA VAL A 58 21.01 -13.92 6.72
C VAL A 58 20.94 -12.63 5.88
N PRO A 59 21.08 -12.65 4.54
CA PRO A 59 20.96 -11.45 3.73
C PRO A 59 19.58 -10.78 3.82
N PHE A 60 18.51 -11.56 4.07
CA PHE A 60 17.15 -11.04 4.15
C PHE A 60 16.73 -10.63 5.56
N VAL A 61 17.31 -11.25 6.59
CA VAL A 61 17.06 -10.89 8.00
C VAL A 61 17.76 -9.59 8.37
N HIS A 62 18.98 -9.36 7.84
CA HIS A 62 19.73 -8.13 8.14
C HIS A 62 19.38 -7.01 7.17
N THR A 63 18.71 -5.98 7.67
CA THR A 63 18.17 -4.87 6.86
C THR A 63 19.23 -4.18 6.00
N GLY A 64 20.46 -4.01 6.50
CA GLY A 64 21.56 -3.38 5.73
C GLY A 64 22.02 -4.22 4.53
N LEU A 65 22.13 -5.55 4.69
CA LEU A 65 22.51 -6.46 3.61
C LEU A 65 21.38 -6.58 2.57
N ARG A 66 20.14 -6.68 3.04
CA ARG A 66 18.95 -6.73 2.18
C ARG A 66 18.86 -5.50 1.28
N GLN A 67 19.05 -4.31 1.88
CA GLN A 67 18.99 -3.05 1.15
C GLN A 67 20.16 -2.89 0.17
N GLY A 68 21.38 -3.23 0.58
CA GLY A 68 22.57 -3.11 -0.26
C GLY A 68 22.59 -4.05 -1.46
N LEU A 69 22.25 -5.33 -1.25
CA LEU A 69 22.37 -6.37 -2.29
C LEU A 69 21.14 -6.46 -3.20
N PHE A 70 19.94 -6.34 -2.63
CA PHE A 70 18.69 -6.61 -3.35
C PHE A 70 17.86 -5.34 -3.55
N SER A 71 17.41 -4.71 -2.45
CA SER A 71 16.39 -3.66 -2.55
C SER A 71 16.88 -2.43 -3.32
N SER A 72 18.14 -2.01 -3.16
CA SER A 72 18.69 -0.84 -3.87
C SER A 72 18.75 -1.06 -5.39
N ARG A 73 19.08 -2.27 -5.84
CA ARG A 73 19.16 -2.62 -7.26
C ARG A 73 17.78 -2.68 -7.89
N ILE A 74 16.84 -3.36 -7.21
CA ILE A 74 15.44 -3.43 -7.63
C ILE A 74 14.83 -2.03 -7.68
N TYR A 75 15.09 -1.21 -6.67
CA TYR A 75 14.61 0.17 -6.62
C TYR A 75 15.18 1.03 -7.76
N LYS A 76 16.48 0.91 -8.06
CA LYS A 76 17.09 1.62 -9.21
C LYS A 76 16.41 1.26 -10.53
N TRP A 77 16.15 -0.03 -10.76
CA TRP A 77 15.43 -0.48 -11.95
C TRP A 77 13.99 0.02 -11.96
N TYR A 78 13.25 -0.14 -10.86
CA TYR A 78 11.87 0.31 -10.74
C TYR A 78 11.74 1.83 -10.97
N ARG A 79 12.64 2.62 -10.39
CA ARG A 79 12.71 4.07 -10.61
C ARG A 79 12.97 4.44 -12.06
N SER A 80 13.73 3.62 -12.81
CA SER A 80 14.00 3.89 -14.23
C SER A 80 12.81 3.61 -15.16
N VAL A 81 11.85 2.80 -14.71
CA VAL A 81 10.66 2.43 -15.50
C VAL A 81 9.44 3.26 -15.10
N LEU A 82 9.43 3.80 -13.89
CA LEU A 82 8.38 4.71 -13.43
C LEU A 82 8.42 6.02 -14.24
N PRO A 83 7.31 6.45 -14.85
CA PRO A 83 7.23 7.78 -15.43
C PRO A 83 7.42 8.85 -14.34
N GLU A 84 8.06 9.96 -14.71
CA GLU A 84 8.12 11.13 -13.85
C GLU A 84 6.71 11.70 -13.71
N MET A 85 6.28 11.94 -12.47
CA MET A 85 4.99 12.55 -12.18
C MET A 85 5.02 13.99 -12.67
N SER A 86 4.03 14.38 -13.49
CA SER A 86 3.94 15.76 -13.96
C SER A 86 3.63 16.71 -12.80
N ASP A 87 4.02 17.99 -12.94
CA ASP A 87 3.75 19.00 -11.90
C ASP A 87 2.25 19.15 -11.60
N THR A 88 1.40 18.96 -12.61
CA THR A 88 -0.07 19.01 -12.47
C THR A 88 -0.62 17.78 -11.75
N GLU A 89 -0.15 16.57 -12.08
CA GLU A 89 -0.52 15.34 -11.35
C GLU A 89 -0.07 15.39 -9.89
N LYS A 90 1.13 15.90 -9.64
CA LYS A 90 1.64 16.07 -8.28
C LYS A 90 0.78 17.05 -7.50
N THR A 91 0.44 18.20 -8.10
CA THR A 91 -0.45 19.19 -7.48
C THR A 91 -1.83 18.58 -7.20
N ALA A 92 -2.38 17.79 -8.12
CA ALA A 92 -3.67 17.13 -7.92
C ALA A 92 -3.64 16.11 -6.77
N ILE A 93 -2.56 15.32 -6.65
CA ILE A 93 -2.39 14.35 -5.54
C ILE A 93 -2.15 15.07 -4.21
N GLU A 94 -1.35 16.13 -4.19
CA GLU A 94 -1.05 16.91 -2.98
C GLU A 94 -2.24 17.78 -2.52
N ALA A 95 -3.05 18.29 -3.45
CA ALA A 95 -4.30 18.98 -3.15
C ALA A 95 -5.39 18.02 -2.65
N GLY A 96 -5.30 16.74 -3.04
CA GLY A 96 -6.15 15.69 -2.53
C GLY A 96 -5.80 15.31 -1.10
N THR A 97 -6.81 15.25 -0.23
CA THR A 97 -6.67 14.60 1.08
C THR A 97 -7.07 13.15 0.97
N VAL A 98 -6.45 12.29 1.78
CA VAL A 98 -6.78 10.86 1.81
C VAL A 98 -7.80 10.61 2.93
N TRP A 99 -9.06 10.39 2.55
CA TRP A 99 -10.20 10.29 3.49
C TRP A 99 -10.43 8.84 3.95
N TRP A 100 -11.66 8.35 3.76
CA TRP A 100 -12.11 7.01 4.13
C TRP A 100 -11.77 5.95 3.08
N GLU A 101 -11.59 6.36 1.83
CA GLU A 101 -11.35 5.46 0.69
C GLU A 101 -10.06 4.66 0.84
N LYS A 102 -9.03 5.24 1.47
CA LYS A 102 -7.78 4.52 1.78
C LYS A 102 -8.04 3.28 2.62
N ASP A 103 -8.87 3.40 3.65
CA ASP A 103 -9.11 2.28 4.56
C ASP A 103 -9.92 1.19 3.85
N LEU A 104 -10.86 1.60 2.98
CA LEU A 104 -11.58 0.69 2.10
C LEU A 104 -10.62 -0.06 1.14
N PHE A 105 -9.77 0.66 0.41
CA PHE A 105 -8.83 0.07 -0.56
C PHE A 105 -7.66 -0.69 0.08
N SER A 106 -7.38 -0.46 1.37
CA SER A 106 -6.38 -1.23 2.12
C SER A 106 -6.83 -2.66 2.48
N GLY A 107 -8.10 -2.99 2.24
CA GLY A 107 -8.68 -4.30 2.58
C GLY A 107 -8.93 -4.49 4.08
N ARG A 108 -8.79 -3.43 4.88
CA ARG A 108 -9.07 -3.41 6.33
C ARG A 108 -9.85 -2.13 6.68
N PRO A 109 -11.12 -2.03 6.25
CA PRO A 109 -11.93 -0.84 6.52
C PRO A 109 -12.18 -0.67 8.02
N ASP A 110 -11.94 0.54 8.52
CA ASP A 110 -12.32 0.95 9.88
C ASP A 110 -13.71 1.59 9.84
N TRP A 111 -14.72 0.78 10.13
CA TRP A 111 -16.11 1.21 10.11
C TRP A 111 -16.44 2.29 11.14
N HIS A 112 -15.76 2.31 12.29
CA HIS A 112 -16.00 3.34 13.30
C HIS A 112 -15.52 4.69 12.80
N LYS A 113 -14.33 4.73 12.19
CA LYS A 113 -13.82 5.93 11.53
C LYS A 113 -14.75 6.40 10.40
N MET A 114 -15.25 5.48 9.59
CA MET A 114 -16.16 5.81 8.47
C MET A 114 -17.48 6.43 8.95
N LEU A 115 -18.09 5.87 9.99
CA LEU A 115 -19.34 6.38 10.56
C LEU A 115 -19.15 7.66 11.37
N ALA A 116 -17.92 7.93 11.83
CA ALA A 116 -17.60 9.13 12.61
C ALA A 116 -17.26 10.36 11.76
N TYR A 117 -17.20 10.24 10.41
CA TYR A 117 -16.98 11.42 9.59
C TYR A 117 -18.15 12.41 9.75
N PRO A 118 -17.87 13.67 10.10
CA PRO A 118 -18.92 14.66 10.28
C PRO A 118 -19.59 14.93 8.94
N GLN A 119 -20.90 15.20 8.98
CA GLN A 119 -21.60 15.72 7.83
C GLN A 119 -20.98 17.08 7.45
N ALA A 120 -20.65 17.25 6.17
CA ALA A 120 -20.22 18.55 5.66
C ALA A 120 -21.37 19.54 5.89
N THR A 121 -21.11 20.58 6.67
CA THR A 121 -22.05 21.65 6.96
C THR A 121 -21.39 22.96 6.54
N LEU A 122 -22.16 23.82 5.90
CA LEU A 122 -21.71 25.14 5.53
C LEU A 122 -21.82 26.06 6.74
N SER A 123 -20.83 26.93 6.91
CA SER A 123 -20.94 28.04 7.84
C SER A 123 -22.06 29.00 7.40
N PRO A 124 -22.61 29.81 8.32
CA PRO A 124 -23.64 30.79 7.95
C PRO A 124 -23.19 31.76 6.87
N ASP A 125 -21.91 32.15 6.86
CA ASP A 125 -21.35 33.06 5.86
C ASP A 125 -21.22 32.38 4.49
N GLU A 126 -20.79 31.11 4.45
CA GLU A 126 -20.74 30.33 3.20
C GLU A 126 -22.14 30.09 2.63
N GLN A 127 -23.12 29.78 3.49
CA GLN A 127 -24.50 29.60 3.06
C GLN A 127 -25.09 30.91 2.52
N ALA A 128 -24.85 32.04 3.19
CA ALA A 128 -25.29 33.34 2.72
C ALA A 128 -24.61 33.77 1.40
N PHE A 129 -23.36 33.35 1.18
CA PHE A 129 -22.66 33.57 -0.08
C PHE A 129 -23.26 32.76 -1.23
N LEU A 130 -23.64 31.50 -0.97
CA LEU A 130 -24.32 30.66 -1.97
C LEU A 130 -25.73 31.19 -2.29
N ASP A 131 -26.51 31.51 -1.26
CA ASP A 131 -27.91 31.93 -1.43
C ASP A 131 -28.08 33.37 -1.97
N GLY A 132 -27.00 34.15 -2.04
CA GLY A 132 -27.02 35.54 -2.52
C GLY A 132 -26.15 35.71 -3.77
N PRO A 133 -24.87 36.08 -3.62
CA PRO A 133 -23.97 36.35 -4.75
C PRO A 133 -23.91 35.26 -5.81
N VAL A 134 -23.92 33.98 -5.40
CA VAL A 134 -23.84 32.87 -6.36
C VAL A 134 -25.17 32.67 -7.09
N GLU A 135 -26.30 32.77 -6.40
CA GLU A 135 -27.62 32.68 -7.04
C GLU A 135 -27.83 33.83 -8.03
N GLU A 136 -27.44 35.06 -7.67
CA GLU A 136 -27.50 36.23 -8.58
C GLU A 136 -26.65 35.99 -9.83
N LEU A 137 -25.43 35.47 -9.68
CA LEU A 137 -24.59 35.10 -10.81
C LEU A 137 -25.25 34.01 -11.66
N CYS A 138 -25.83 32.98 -11.06
CA CYS A 138 -26.53 31.92 -11.79
C CYS A 138 -27.72 32.47 -12.60
N GLU A 139 -28.49 33.41 -12.06
CA GLU A 139 -29.60 34.07 -12.75
C GLU A 139 -29.14 34.93 -13.94
N MET A 140 -27.92 35.47 -13.88
CA MET A 140 -27.31 36.25 -14.96
C MET A 140 -26.86 35.40 -16.16
N LEU A 141 -26.78 34.07 -16.00
CA LEU A 141 -26.20 33.15 -16.97
C LEU A 141 -27.27 32.31 -17.69
N ASN A 142 -27.01 32.02 -18.97
CA ASN A 142 -27.81 31.12 -19.78
C ASN A 142 -26.92 30.11 -20.50
N ASP A 143 -27.03 28.83 -20.13
CA ASP A 143 -26.19 27.74 -20.65
C ASP A 143 -26.22 27.62 -22.18
N TRP A 144 -27.37 27.90 -22.81
CA TRP A 144 -27.50 27.78 -24.27
C TRP A 144 -26.71 28.88 -24.98
N GLU A 145 -26.83 30.12 -24.50
CA GLU A 145 -26.13 31.28 -25.07
C GLU A 145 -24.61 31.18 -24.88
N ILE A 146 -24.17 30.68 -23.71
CA ILE A 146 -22.75 30.46 -23.40
C ILE A 146 -22.15 29.41 -24.34
N SER A 147 -22.88 28.33 -24.59
CA SER A 147 -22.43 27.26 -25.49
C SER A 147 -22.33 27.72 -26.94
N GLU A 148 -23.26 28.57 -27.39
CA GLU A 148 -23.22 29.15 -28.74
C GLU A 148 -22.06 30.16 -28.89
N ALA A 149 -21.87 31.05 -27.90
CA ALA A 149 -20.84 32.07 -27.91
C ALA A 149 -19.43 31.52 -27.58
N ASN A 150 -19.34 30.33 -26.97
CA ASN A 150 -18.14 29.79 -26.33
C ASN A 150 -17.52 30.75 -25.29
N ASP A 151 -18.34 31.61 -24.67
CA ASP A 151 -17.90 32.58 -23.66
C ASP A 151 -19.07 32.96 -22.73
N LEU A 152 -18.75 33.53 -21.58
CA LEU A 152 -19.73 34.11 -20.65
C LEU A 152 -20.20 35.47 -21.15
N PRO A 153 -21.43 35.89 -20.82
CA PRO A 153 -21.92 37.21 -21.21
C PRO A 153 -21.15 38.32 -20.47
N GLN A 154 -20.92 39.46 -21.14
CA GLN A 154 -20.05 40.53 -20.64
C GLN A 154 -20.44 41.03 -19.24
N HIS A 155 -21.74 41.11 -18.94
CA HIS A 155 -22.23 41.58 -17.64
C HIS A 155 -21.92 40.62 -16.49
N ALA A 156 -21.57 39.36 -16.75
CA ALA A 156 -21.13 38.41 -15.74
C ALA A 156 -19.62 38.49 -15.45
N TRP A 157 -18.85 39.12 -16.35
CA TRP A 157 -17.42 39.40 -16.15
C TRP A 157 -17.15 40.69 -15.38
N ASP A 158 -18.04 41.68 -15.56
CA ASP A 158 -17.97 43.01 -14.92
C ASP A 158 -18.40 42.97 -13.45
#